data_AF-V3ZEN3-F1
#
_entry.id   AF-V3ZEN3-F1
#
_cell.length_a   1.000
_cell.length_b   1.000
_cell.length_c   1.000
_cell.angle_alpha   90.00
_cell.angle_beta   90.00
_cell.angle_gamma   90.00
#
_symmetry.space_group_name_H-M   'P 1'
#
loop_
_entity.id
_entity.type
_entity.pdbx_description
1 polymer ?
#
loop_
_entity_poly.entity_id
_entity_poly.type
_entity_poly.pdbx_seq_one_letter_code
_entity_poly.pdbx_strand_id
1 'polypeptide(L)'
;MKSSIVSSYKRPRHESHEFSSDINIHSMKPITLSGETNLNLKNFKALGHVIYAGDKYGLATISKYSPSEPRGKITVNLFHPSREIGIVVDGKKSGTKYSGSLETKWDAAKDKSRRQIIADVTFGQNLNDITTALSLITPFEMMPRITADIAYTNDPSKYSSVNTLTWGKSGEQISSSLSLKKPVSLSNIDLSMKASTPFRGLKRLQAEIAHTIADEIKTIVKGSIGSTNAQLEVSGADRGTYYKTDMSSGMTWKSNIPEFEDISI
;
A
#
# COMPACT_ATOMS: atom_id res chain seq x y z
N MET A 1 -21.31 -43.86 -37.60
CA MET A 1 -20.09 -43.99 -36.77
C MET A 1 -20.51 -44.42 -35.37
N LYS A 2 -19.80 -45.35 -34.72
CA LYS A 2 -20.09 -45.75 -33.34
C LYS A 2 -19.56 -44.69 -32.37
N SER A 3 -20.33 -44.39 -31.33
CA SER A 3 -19.84 -43.59 -30.21
C SER A 3 -18.85 -44.40 -29.38
N SER A 4 -17.77 -43.78 -28.90
CA SER A 4 -16.76 -44.39 -28.05
C SER A 4 -16.25 -43.43 -26.97
N ILE A 5 -15.88 -44.00 -25.82
CA ILE A 5 -15.21 -43.28 -24.73
C ILE A 5 -14.00 -44.11 -24.34
N VAL A 6 -12.81 -43.52 -24.39
CA VAL A 6 -11.56 -44.18 -23.99
C VAL A 6 -10.96 -43.36 -22.86
N SER A 7 -10.86 -43.96 -21.67
CA SER A 7 -10.37 -43.29 -20.48
C SER A 7 -9.12 -43.96 -19.94
N SER A 8 -8.19 -43.17 -19.41
CA SER A 8 -7.02 -43.64 -18.70
C SER A 8 -6.86 -42.90 -17.37
N TYR A 9 -6.39 -43.61 -16.37
CA TYR A 9 -6.07 -43.06 -15.05
C TYR A 9 -4.72 -43.62 -14.61
N LYS A 10 -3.86 -42.75 -14.10
CA LYS A 10 -2.53 -43.09 -13.60
C LYS A 10 -2.30 -42.44 -12.24
N ARG A 11 -1.52 -43.12 -11.41
CA ARG A 11 -1.03 -42.61 -10.12
C ARG A 11 0.50 -42.65 -10.11
N PRO A 12 1.19 -41.67 -10.74
CA PRO A 12 2.65 -41.72 -10.90
C PRO A 12 3.40 -41.70 -9.57
N ARG A 13 2.81 -41.08 -8.54
CA ARG A 13 3.30 -41.03 -7.15
C ARG A 13 2.12 -41.06 -6.19
N HIS A 14 2.37 -41.31 -4.91
CA HIS A 14 1.31 -41.42 -3.89
C HIS A 14 0.36 -40.21 -3.89
N GLU A 15 0.87 -38.99 -4.06
CA GLU A 15 0.11 -37.74 -4.02
C GLU A 15 -0.22 -37.18 -5.42
N SER A 16 0.11 -37.91 -6.48
CA SER A 16 -0.05 -37.44 -7.86
C SER A 16 -1.04 -38.28 -8.63
N HIS A 17 -1.98 -37.63 -9.31
CA HIS A 17 -3.03 -38.28 -10.09
C HIS A 17 -3.07 -37.68 -11.49
N GLU A 18 -3.23 -38.52 -12.49
CA GLU A 18 -3.41 -38.13 -13.87
C GLU A 18 -4.61 -38.86 -14.44
N PHE A 19 -5.45 -38.16 -15.20
CA PHE A 19 -6.54 -38.77 -15.93
C PHE A 19 -6.67 -38.14 -17.32
N SER A 20 -7.12 -38.94 -18.28
CA SER A 20 -7.44 -38.47 -19.63
C SER A 20 -8.60 -39.28 -20.19
N SER A 21 -9.50 -38.64 -20.94
CA SER A 21 -10.63 -39.28 -21.58
C SER A 21 -10.85 -38.69 -22.98
N ASP A 22 -10.85 -39.54 -23.99
CA ASP A 22 -11.23 -39.20 -25.35
C ASP A 22 -12.66 -39.67 -25.61
N ILE A 23 -13.55 -38.72 -25.91
CA ILE A 23 -14.99 -38.92 -26.05
C ILE A 23 -15.36 -38.60 -27.51
N ASN A 24 -15.80 -39.63 -28.23
CA ASN A 24 -16.27 -39.53 -29.60
C ASN A 24 -17.74 -39.93 -29.63
N ILE A 25 -18.66 -38.96 -29.75
CA ILE A 25 -20.10 -39.22 -29.86
C ILE A 25 -20.54 -38.97 -31.29
N HIS A 26 -21.36 -39.87 -31.85
CA HIS A 26 -21.89 -39.69 -33.20
C HIS A 26 -22.60 -38.32 -33.32
N SER A 27 -22.30 -37.59 -34.41
CA SER A 27 -22.83 -36.25 -34.68
C SER A 27 -22.38 -35.15 -33.72
N MET A 28 -21.40 -35.41 -32.86
CA MET A 28 -20.73 -34.39 -32.04
C MET A 28 -19.26 -34.26 -32.45
N LYS A 29 -18.67 -33.08 -32.19
CA LYS A 29 -17.23 -32.89 -32.34
C LYS A 29 -16.49 -33.65 -31.22
N PRO A 30 -15.27 -34.19 -31.50
CA PRO A 30 -14.48 -34.88 -30.49
C PRO A 30 -14.20 -34.00 -29.26
N ILE A 31 -14.22 -34.62 -28.09
CA ILE A 31 -13.87 -34.00 -26.81
C ILE A 31 -12.72 -34.79 -26.19
N THR A 32 -11.63 -34.09 -25.85
CA THR A 32 -10.57 -34.65 -25.01
C THR A 32 -10.59 -33.94 -23.67
N LEU A 33 -10.77 -34.70 -22.60
CA LEU A 33 -10.67 -34.23 -21.22
C LEU A 33 -9.34 -34.73 -20.65
N SER A 34 -8.62 -33.89 -19.92
CA SER A 34 -7.53 -34.39 -19.08
C SER A 34 -7.34 -33.54 -17.84
N GLY A 35 -6.69 -34.14 -16.84
CA GLY A 35 -6.27 -33.42 -15.67
C GLY A 35 -5.14 -34.12 -14.94
N GLU A 36 -4.44 -33.32 -14.15
CA GLU A 36 -3.29 -33.72 -13.35
C GLU A 36 -3.38 -33.01 -12.00
N THR A 37 -3.16 -33.74 -10.92
CA THR A 37 -3.05 -33.16 -9.58
C THR A 37 -1.79 -33.63 -8.87
N ASN A 38 -1.28 -32.76 -8.00
CA ASN A 38 -0.33 -33.07 -6.95
C ASN A 38 -0.90 -32.49 -5.65
N LEU A 39 -1.24 -33.36 -4.70
CA LEU A 39 -1.90 -32.98 -3.45
C LEU A 39 -0.93 -32.60 -2.33
N ASN A 40 0.37 -32.56 -2.61
CA ASN A 40 1.38 -32.13 -1.66
C ASN A 40 1.18 -30.65 -1.30
N LEU A 41 0.88 -30.32 -0.04
CA LEU A 41 0.61 -28.93 0.37
C LEU A 41 1.79 -27.96 0.15
N LYS A 42 3.04 -28.45 0.08
CA LYS A 42 4.22 -27.61 -0.21
C LYS A 42 4.40 -27.36 -1.70
N ASN A 43 3.80 -28.18 -2.56
CA ASN A 43 3.93 -28.11 -4.01
C ASN A 43 2.63 -28.58 -4.68
N PHE A 44 1.52 -27.96 -4.30
CA PHE A 44 0.20 -28.35 -4.78
C PHE A 44 0.07 -27.99 -6.26
N LYS A 45 -0.51 -28.89 -7.04
CA LYS A 45 -0.83 -28.68 -8.46
C LYS A 45 -2.22 -29.21 -8.73
N ALA A 46 -3.01 -28.45 -9.47
CA ALA A 46 -4.26 -28.91 -10.06
C ALA A 46 -4.37 -28.32 -11.46
N LEU A 47 -4.32 -29.18 -12.48
CA LEU A 47 -4.48 -28.84 -13.87
C LEU A 47 -5.68 -29.61 -14.40
N GLY A 48 -6.57 -28.93 -15.09
CA GLY A 48 -7.64 -29.55 -15.86
C GLY A 48 -7.82 -28.82 -17.17
N HIS A 49 -7.98 -29.55 -18.26
CA HIS A 49 -8.34 -28.96 -19.54
C HIS A 49 -9.29 -29.83 -20.35
N VAL A 50 -10.10 -29.16 -21.15
CA VAL A 50 -11.02 -29.73 -22.12
C VAL A 50 -10.62 -29.18 -23.48
N ILE A 51 -10.42 -30.08 -24.45
CA ILE A 51 -10.29 -29.73 -25.85
C ILE A 51 -11.60 -30.11 -26.52
N TYR A 52 -12.34 -29.13 -27.00
CA TYR A 52 -13.56 -29.34 -27.77
C TYR A 52 -13.35 -28.74 -29.15
N ALA A 53 -13.51 -29.53 -30.22
CA ALA A 53 -13.37 -29.00 -31.58
C ALA A 53 -12.00 -28.36 -31.92
N GLY A 54 -10.94 -28.71 -31.19
CA GLY A 54 -9.60 -28.07 -31.30
C GLY A 54 -9.41 -26.86 -30.37
N ASP A 55 -10.49 -26.35 -29.78
CA ASP A 55 -10.46 -25.25 -28.82
C ASP A 55 -10.14 -25.73 -27.41
N LYS A 56 -9.15 -25.11 -26.77
CA LYS A 56 -8.68 -25.47 -25.44
C LYS A 56 -9.30 -24.57 -24.36
N TYR A 57 -9.91 -25.21 -23.38
CA TYR A 57 -10.43 -24.62 -22.16
C TYR A 57 -9.74 -25.26 -20.97
N GLY A 58 -9.47 -24.53 -19.90
CA GLY A 58 -8.90 -25.17 -18.73
C GLY A 58 -8.52 -24.23 -17.60
N LEU A 59 -8.08 -24.84 -16.51
CA LEU A 59 -7.60 -24.19 -15.30
C LEU A 59 -6.30 -24.87 -14.87
N ALA A 60 -5.27 -24.09 -14.54
CA ALA A 60 -4.07 -24.57 -13.89
C ALA A 60 -3.83 -23.77 -12.61
N THR A 61 -3.80 -24.45 -11.48
CA THR A 61 -3.42 -23.87 -10.18
C THR A 61 -2.17 -24.56 -9.69
N ILE A 62 -1.15 -23.77 -9.34
CA ILE A 62 0.10 -24.25 -8.75
C ILE A 62 0.32 -23.43 -7.48
N SER A 63 0.55 -24.10 -6.35
CA SER A 63 0.94 -23.47 -5.10
C SER A 63 2.25 -24.05 -4.61
N LYS A 64 3.19 -23.19 -4.23
CA LYS A 64 4.49 -23.55 -3.67
C LYS A 64 4.66 -22.86 -2.33
N TYR A 65 5.05 -23.61 -1.31
CA TYR A 65 5.36 -23.07 0.00
C TYR A 65 6.74 -23.54 0.45
N SER A 66 7.61 -22.58 0.80
CA SER A 66 8.93 -22.84 1.35
C SER A 66 8.93 -22.52 2.85
N PRO A 67 9.15 -23.50 3.74
CA PRO A 67 9.27 -23.24 5.17
C PRO A 67 10.62 -22.60 5.56
N SER A 68 11.70 -22.92 4.84
CA SER A 68 13.05 -22.41 5.12
C SER A 68 13.17 -20.91 4.81
N GLU A 69 12.41 -20.45 3.83
CA GLU A 69 12.17 -19.03 3.55
C GLU A 69 10.66 -18.83 3.58
N PRO A 70 10.04 -18.39 4.70
CA PRO A 70 8.59 -18.35 4.88
C PRO A 70 7.88 -17.58 3.74
N ARG A 71 7.60 -18.29 2.66
CA ARG A 71 7.20 -17.75 1.36
C ARG A 71 6.21 -18.69 0.72
N GLY A 72 5.06 -18.14 0.33
CA GLY A 72 4.04 -18.82 -0.45
C GLY A 72 3.94 -18.17 -1.83
N LYS A 73 3.79 -18.99 -2.87
CA LYS A 73 3.51 -18.52 -4.23
C LYS A 73 2.38 -19.34 -4.82
N ILE A 74 1.33 -18.67 -5.26
CA ILE A 74 0.19 -19.26 -5.97
C ILE A 74 0.18 -18.72 -7.40
N THR A 75 -0.02 -19.58 -8.37
CA THR A 75 -0.20 -19.22 -9.77
C THR A 75 -1.45 -19.89 -10.29
N VAL A 76 -2.37 -19.11 -10.85
CA VAL A 76 -3.62 -19.57 -11.43
C VAL A 76 -3.65 -19.12 -12.89
N ASN A 77 -3.81 -20.06 -13.82
CA ASN A 77 -4.00 -19.78 -15.23
C ASN A 77 -5.35 -20.31 -15.70
N LEU A 78 -6.15 -19.45 -16.31
CA LEU A 78 -7.39 -19.79 -16.97
C LEU A 78 -7.17 -19.75 -18.49
N PHE A 79 -7.47 -20.85 -19.16
CA PHE A 79 -7.35 -20.99 -20.60
C PHE A 79 -8.74 -20.93 -21.25
N HIS A 80 -8.89 -20.05 -22.22
CA HIS A 80 -10.03 -19.97 -23.13
C HIS A 80 -9.48 -19.65 -24.55
N PRO A 81 -10.08 -20.14 -25.65
CA PRO A 81 -9.52 -19.94 -26.99
C PRO A 81 -9.25 -18.46 -27.35
N SER A 82 -10.18 -17.60 -26.97
CA SER A 82 -10.04 -16.16 -27.19
C SER A 82 -9.25 -15.44 -26.11
N ARG A 83 -9.09 -16.02 -24.91
CA ARG A 83 -8.55 -15.33 -23.72
C ARG A 83 -7.72 -16.22 -22.82
N GLU A 84 -6.56 -15.72 -22.39
CA GLU A 84 -5.77 -16.37 -21.35
C GLU A 84 -5.61 -15.42 -20.16
N ILE A 85 -5.88 -15.90 -18.95
CA ILE A 85 -5.76 -15.08 -17.73
C ILE A 85 -4.75 -15.76 -16.80
N GLY A 86 -3.71 -15.04 -16.42
CA GLY A 86 -2.72 -15.49 -15.44
C GLY A 86 -2.80 -14.63 -14.19
N ILE A 87 -2.90 -15.25 -13.02
CA ILE A 87 -2.85 -14.60 -11.71
C ILE A 87 -1.68 -15.21 -10.95
N VAL A 88 -0.83 -14.36 -10.38
CA VAL A 88 0.28 -14.74 -9.52
C VAL A 88 0.11 -14.01 -8.20
N VAL A 89 0.10 -14.75 -7.10
CA VAL A 89 0.15 -14.22 -5.74
C VAL A 89 1.44 -14.72 -5.11
N ASP A 90 2.27 -13.82 -4.60
CA ASP A 90 3.51 -14.17 -3.88
C ASP A 90 3.51 -13.45 -2.54
N GLY A 91 3.77 -14.16 -1.45
CA GLY A 91 3.87 -13.60 -0.12
C GLY A 91 5.13 -14.12 0.56
N LYS A 92 5.89 -13.24 1.21
CA LYS A 92 7.15 -13.57 1.90
C LYS A 92 7.21 -12.86 3.25
N LYS A 93 7.69 -13.57 4.28
CA LYS A 93 8.14 -12.99 5.55
C LYS A 93 9.66 -13.08 5.64
N SER A 94 10.31 -11.98 6.00
CA SER A 94 11.75 -11.85 6.20
C SER A 94 12.02 -11.10 7.51
N GLY A 95 12.22 -11.86 8.59
CA GLY A 95 12.31 -11.28 9.94
C GLY A 95 11.00 -10.60 10.33
N THR A 96 11.07 -9.29 10.58
CA THR A 96 9.93 -8.42 10.91
C THR A 96 9.23 -7.81 9.69
N LYS A 97 9.72 -8.08 8.48
CA LYS A 97 9.16 -7.58 7.22
C LYS A 97 8.27 -8.61 6.57
N TYR A 98 7.14 -8.15 6.05
CA TYR A 98 6.17 -8.90 5.25
C TYR A 98 6.06 -8.22 3.89
N SER A 99 6.14 -9.00 2.82
CA SER A 99 5.94 -8.52 1.45
C SER A 99 4.92 -9.40 0.75
N GLY A 100 4.04 -8.76 -0.01
CA GLY A 100 3.04 -9.42 -0.85
C GLY A 100 3.06 -8.81 -2.24
N SER A 101 2.84 -9.63 -3.25
CA SER A 101 2.63 -9.19 -4.62
C SER A 101 1.44 -9.94 -5.22
N LEU A 102 0.64 -9.22 -5.99
CA LEU A 102 -0.43 -9.73 -6.81
C LEU A 102 -0.19 -9.24 -8.23
N GLU A 103 -0.05 -10.15 -9.16
CA GLU A 103 0.05 -9.86 -10.58
C GLU A 103 -1.09 -10.54 -11.31
N THR A 104 -1.87 -9.79 -12.06
CA THR A 104 -2.89 -10.32 -12.96
C THR A 104 -2.60 -9.88 -14.38
N LYS A 105 -2.58 -10.83 -15.31
CA LYS A 105 -2.32 -10.61 -16.73
C LYS A 105 -3.46 -11.20 -17.55
N TRP A 106 -3.87 -10.49 -18.59
CA TRP A 106 -4.80 -10.98 -19.60
C TRP A 106 -4.11 -10.99 -20.95
N ASP A 107 -4.24 -12.08 -21.69
CA ASP A 107 -3.69 -12.26 -23.04
C ASP A 107 -2.17 -12.03 -23.11
N ALA A 108 -1.43 -12.38 -22.05
CA ALA A 108 0.02 -12.18 -21.98
C ALA A 108 0.80 -12.88 -23.11
N ALA A 109 0.22 -13.92 -23.72
CA ALA A 109 0.77 -14.57 -24.91
C ALA A 109 0.63 -13.72 -26.19
N LYS A 110 -0.33 -12.78 -26.24
CA LYS A 110 -0.66 -11.95 -27.42
C LYS A 110 -0.15 -10.51 -27.30
N ASP A 111 -0.19 -9.89 -26.12
CA ASP A 111 0.41 -8.57 -25.84
C ASP A 111 0.79 -8.45 -24.36
N LYS A 112 2.10 -8.50 -24.07
CA LYS A 112 2.65 -8.48 -22.71
C LYS A 112 2.53 -7.11 -22.02
N SER A 113 2.27 -6.03 -22.75
CA SER A 113 2.50 -4.67 -22.28
C SER A 113 1.25 -3.90 -21.85
N ARG A 114 0.05 -4.32 -22.29
CA ARG A 114 -1.17 -3.49 -22.16
C ARG A 114 -2.27 -4.03 -21.26
N ARG A 115 -2.10 -5.21 -20.67
CA ARG A 115 -3.15 -5.90 -19.90
C ARG A 115 -2.58 -6.57 -18.67
N GLN A 116 -1.98 -5.78 -17.79
CA GLN A 116 -1.51 -6.27 -16.51
C GLN A 116 -1.85 -5.30 -15.38
N ILE A 117 -2.21 -5.87 -14.23
CA ILE A 117 -2.28 -5.17 -12.96
C ILE A 117 -1.24 -5.82 -12.05
N ILE A 118 -0.39 -4.99 -11.44
CA ILE A 118 0.61 -5.43 -10.46
C ILE A 118 0.37 -4.62 -9.19
N ALA A 119 0.14 -5.30 -8.07
CA ALA A 119 0.01 -4.68 -6.76
C ALA A 119 1.04 -5.29 -5.82
N ASP A 120 1.92 -4.46 -5.28
CA ASP A 120 2.93 -4.84 -4.31
C ASP A 120 2.66 -4.12 -2.98
N VAL A 121 2.83 -4.85 -1.90
CA VAL A 121 2.78 -4.33 -0.53
C VAL A 121 4.00 -4.81 0.23
N THR A 122 4.63 -3.92 0.97
CA THR A 122 5.63 -4.26 1.97
C THR A 122 5.29 -3.57 3.27
N PHE A 123 5.28 -4.33 4.35
CA PHE A 123 5.06 -3.85 5.71
C PHE A 123 6.22 -4.32 6.59
N GLY A 124 6.84 -3.41 7.33
CA GLY A 124 7.90 -3.72 8.28
C GLY A 124 7.65 -3.04 9.61
N GLN A 125 7.79 -3.78 10.70
CA GLN A 125 7.58 -3.27 12.05
C GLN A 125 8.71 -3.71 12.98
N ASN A 126 9.40 -2.75 13.58
CA ASN A 126 10.30 -2.98 14.70
C ASN A 126 9.75 -2.27 15.96
N LEU A 127 10.46 -2.37 17.09
CA LEU A 127 10.00 -1.79 18.37
C LEU A 127 9.63 -0.30 18.27
N ASN A 128 10.39 0.46 17.49
CA ASN A 128 10.23 1.91 17.39
C ASN A 128 9.74 2.38 16.01
N ASP A 129 9.76 1.50 15.00
CA ASP A 129 9.58 1.91 13.61
C ASP A 129 8.50 1.10 12.92
N ILE A 130 7.66 1.78 12.14
CA ILE A 130 6.70 1.17 11.22
C ILE A 130 6.98 1.72 9.83
N THR A 131 7.08 0.84 8.85
CA THR A 131 7.26 1.18 7.44
C THR A 131 6.24 0.44 6.60
N THR A 132 5.60 1.14 5.68
CA THR A 132 4.68 0.56 4.70
C THR A 132 4.99 1.14 3.33
N ALA A 133 5.11 0.29 2.32
CA ALA A 133 5.23 0.67 0.93
C ALA A 133 4.17 -0.07 0.11
N LEU A 134 3.42 0.67 -0.69
CA LEU A 134 2.39 0.16 -1.60
C LEU A 134 2.75 0.62 -3.02
N SER A 135 2.61 -0.27 -3.98
CA SER A 135 2.75 0.05 -5.40
C SER A 135 1.63 -0.63 -6.17
N LEU A 136 0.93 0.12 -7.01
CA LEU A 136 -0.09 -0.38 -7.92
C LEU A 136 0.24 0.11 -9.32
N ILE A 137 0.45 -0.83 -10.24
CA ILE A 137 0.62 -0.58 -11.66
C ILE A 137 -0.65 -1.06 -12.36
N THR A 138 -1.21 -0.22 -13.21
CA THR A 138 -2.46 -0.52 -13.95
C THR A 138 -2.29 -0.25 -15.44
N PRO A 139 -3.13 -0.82 -16.30
CA PRO A 139 -3.12 -0.51 -17.73
C PRO A 139 -3.85 0.81 -18.06
N PHE A 140 -4.39 1.52 -17.06
CA PHE A 140 -5.19 2.72 -17.28
C PHE A 140 -4.28 3.93 -17.51
N GLU A 141 -4.44 4.58 -18.67
CA GLU A 141 -3.59 5.70 -19.06
C GLU A 141 -3.59 6.88 -18.08
N MET A 142 -4.71 7.11 -17.38
CA MET A 142 -4.83 8.20 -16.42
C MET A 142 -4.10 7.90 -15.09
N MET A 143 -3.97 6.62 -14.72
CA MET A 143 -3.38 6.19 -13.45
C MET A 143 -2.53 4.94 -13.66
N PRO A 144 -1.45 5.02 -14.46
CA PRO A 144 -0.64 3.86 -14.77
C PRO A 144 0.13 3.35 -13.54
N ARG A 145 0.37 4.24 -12.57
CA ARG A 145 1.10 3.94 -11.34
C ARG A 145 0.53 4.74 -10.19
N ILE A 146 0.41 4.09 -9.04
CA ILE A 146 0.16 4.70 -7.73
C ILE A 146 1.17 4.09 -6.76
N THR A 147 1.87 4.91 -6.00
CA THR A 147 2.74 4.44 -4.92
C THR A 147 2.46 5.20 -3.64
N ALA A 148 2.50 4.51 -2.50
CA ALA A 148 2.37 5.12 -1.20
C ALA A 148 3.45 4.60 -0.26
N ASP A 149 4.17 5.50 0.38
CA ASP A 149 5.22 5.21 1.34
C ASP A 149 4.87 5.89 2.65
N ILE A 150 4.80 5.11 3.73
CA ILE A 150 4.46 5.57 5.08
C ILE A 150 5.58 5.09 6.00
N ALA A 151 6.20 6.02 6.70
CA ALA A 151 7.16 5.76 7.76
C ALA A 151 6.69 6.43 9.05
N TYR A 152 6.79 5.71 10.14
CA TYR A 152 6.61 6.21 11.50
C TYR A 152 7.80 5.76 12.34
N THR A 153 8.34 6.69 13.12
CA THR A 153 9.50 6.47 13.98
C THR A 153 9.24 7.04 15.36
N ASN A 154 9.53 6.24 16.36
CA ASN A 154 9.38 6.50 17.78
C ASN A 154 10.76 6.57 18.45
N ASP A 155 11.47 7.68 18.24
CA ASP A 155 12.78 7.91 18.84
C ASP A 155 12.66 8.37 20.30
N PRO A 156 13.72 8.24 21.13
CA PRO A 156 13.70 8.75 22.50
C PRO A 156 13.33 10.24 22.62
N SER A 157 13.67 11.06 21.62
CA SER A 157 13.47 12.52 21.64
C SER A 157 12.20 13.00 20.93
N LYS A 158 11.56 12.19 20.08
CA LYS A 158 10.40 12.60 19.29
C LYS A 158 9.61 11.42 18.71
N TYR A 159 8.33 11.66 18.44
CA TYR A 159 7.56 10.90 17.47
C TYR A 159 7.68 11.56 16.10
N SER A 160 7.83 10.80 15.03
CA SER A 160 7.83 11.34 13.68
C SER A 160 7.12 10.45 12.68
N SER A 161 6.54 11.05 11.66
CA SER A 161 5.95 10.35 10.52
C SER A 161 6.30 11.08 9.23
N VAL A 162 6.59 10.31 8.19
CA VAL A 162 6.80 10.82 6.83
C VAL A 162 5.94 9.97 5.89
N ASN A 163 5.14 10.63 5.09
CA ASN A 163 4.20 9.99 4.18
C ASN A 163 4.38 10.57 2.79
N THR A 164 4.36 9.72 1.77
CA THR A 164 4.41 10.11 0.37
C THR A 164 3.36 9.31 -0.39
N LEU A 165 2.57 9.99 -1.21
CA LEU A 165 1.66 9.40 -2.17
C LEU A 165 2.01 9.96 -3.53
N THR A 166 2.29 9.09 -4.50
CA THR A 166 2.58 9.47 -5.89
C THR A 166 1.58 8.78 -6.80
N TRP A 167 1.11 9.47 -7.83
CA TRP A 167 0.22 8.90 -8.84
C TRP A 167 0.47 9.48 -10.23
N GLY A 168 -0.21 8.92 -11.23
CA GLY A 168 -0.25 9.47 -12.58
C GLY A 168 1.01 9.21 -13.41
N LYS A 169 1.04 9.79 -14.61
CA LYS A 169 2.17 9.70 -15.55
C LYS A 169 3.26 10.72 -15.22
N SER A 170 2.86 11.90 -14.75
CA SER A 170 3.78 13.00 -14.46
C SER A 170 4.41 12.88 -13.07
N GLY A 171 4.00 11.87 -12.29
CA GLY A 171 4.49 11.66 -10.93
C GLY A 171 3.95 12.72 -9.97
N GLU A 172 2.68 13.09 -10.11
CA GLU A 172 2.01 13.96 -9.16
C GLU A 172 2.16 13.39 -7.74
N GLN A 173 2.59 14.22 -6.80
CA GLN A 173 3.01 13.77 -5.47
C GLN A 173 2.43 14.65 -4.37
N ILE A 174 1.88 14.00 -3.34
CA ILE A 174 1.65 14.59 -2.02
C ILE A 174 2.69 14.02 -1.07
N SER A 175 3.33 14.89 -0.30
CA SER A 175 4.17 14.47 0.82
C SER A 175 3.71 15.16 2.11
N SER A 176 3.84 14.47 3.23
CA SER A 176 3.61 15.05 4.55
C SER A 176 4.64 14.56 5.54
N SER A 177 4.95 15.42 6.52
CA SER A 177 5.77 15.06 7.66
C SER A 177 5.18 15.62 8.93
N LEU A 178 5.18 14.82 9.99
CA LEU A 178 4.78 15.22 11.34
C LEU A 178 5.92 14.90 12.31
N SER A 179 6.20 15.81 13.23
CA SER A 179 7.21 15.65 14.28
C SER A 179 6.67 16.21 15.58
N LEU A 180 6.66 15.40 16.64
CA LEU A 180 6.21 15.77 17.97
C LEU A 180 7.32 15.45 18.98
N LYS A 181 7.90 16.47 19.61
CA LYS A 181 9.00 16.31 20.56
C LYS A 181 8.54 15.64 21.85
N LYS A 182 9.46 14.91 22.50
CA LYS A 182 9.26 14.27 23.81
C LYS A 182 10.02 14.99 24.93
N PRO A 183 9.58 14.82 26.19
CA PRO A 183 8.31 14.22 26.59
C PRO A 183 7.14 15.12 26.17
N VAL A 184 6.00 14.51 25.82
CA VAL A 184 4.76 15.23 25.49
C VAL A 184 3.99 15.44 26.78
N SER A 185 3.74 16.67 27.16
CA SER A 185 2.88 17.04 28.28
C SER A 185 2.06 18.26 27.93
N LEU A 186 0.99 18.51 28.69
CA LEU A 186 0.26 19.78 28.56
C LEU A 186 1.13 21.00 28.89
N SER A 187 2.25 20.82 29.59
CA SER A 187 3.24 21.86 29.88
C SER A 187 4.36 21.98 28.84
N ASN A 188 4.44 21.07 27.87
CA ASN A 188 5.51 21.02 26.88
C ASN A 188 5.03 20.31 25.62
N ILE A 189 4.61 21.10 24.63
CA ILE A 189 4.20 20.62 23.30
C ILE A 189 5.08 21.32 22.27
N ASP A 190 5.74 20.53 21.43
CA ASP A 190 6.49 21.02 20.29
C ASP A 190 6.15 20.12 19.09
N LEU A 191 5.23 20.61 18.26
CA LEU A 191 4.66 19.94 17.11
C LEU A 191 5.03 20.70 15.84
N SER A 192 5.55 19.99 14.85
CA SER A 192 5.78 20.51 13.50
C SER A 192 5.10 19.60 12.49
N MET A 193 4.29 20.20 11.63
CA MET A 193 3.59 19.53 10.52
C MET A 193 3.94 20.25 9.22
N LYS A 194 4.25 19.48 8.18
CA LYS A 194 4.49 20.00 6.84
C LYS A 194 3.77 19.13 5.84
N ALA A 195 3.17 19.72 4.82
CA ALA A 195 2.64 19.01 3.67
C ALA A 195 2.95 19.75 2.37
N SER A 196 3.23 19.00 1.31
CA SER A 196 3.44 19.50 -0.04
C SER A 196 2.45 18.82 -0.97
N THR A 197 1.81 19.60 -1.84
CA THR A 197 0.81 19.07 -2.79
C THR A 197 1.05 19.65 -4.19
N PRO A 198 0.58 18.98 -5.26
CA PRO A 198 0.67 19.53 -6.60
C PRO A 198 -0.44 20.56 -6.88
N PHE A 199 -1.39 20.74 -5.96
CA PHE A 199 -2.57 21.58 -6.17
C PHE A 199 -2.21 23.06 -6.09
N ARG A 200 -2.61 23.82 -7.11
CA ARG A 200 -2.43 25.27 -7.15
C ARG A 200 -3.10 25.90 -5.92
N GLY A 201 -2.39 26.79 -5.22
CA GLY A 201 -2.86 27.41 -3.98
C GLY A 201 -2.51 26.65 -2.70
N LEU A 202 -2.26 25.34 -2.76
CA LEU A 202 -1.95 24.48 -1.59
C LEU A 202 -0.59 23.79 -1.70
N LYS A 203 0.34 24.38 -2.47
CA LYS A 203 1.63 23.75 -2.76
C LYS A 203 2.45 23.41 -1.52
N ARG A 204 2.36 24.24 -0.49
CA ARG A 204 3.09 24.10 0.77
C ARG A 204 2.18 24.49 1.91
N LEU A 205 2.00 23.58 2.86
CA LEU A 205 1.30 23.78 4.11
C LEU A 205 2.29 23.52 5.23
N GLN A 206 2.38 24.40 6.21
CA GLN A 206 3.17 24.18 7.41
C GLN A 206 2.40 24.66 8.63
N ALA A 207 2.47 23.91 9.72
CA ALA A 207 1.95 24.30 11.01
C ALA A 207 2.98 23.95 12.09
N GLU A 208 3.24 24.89 12.99
CA GLU A 208 4.13 24.69 14.13
C GLU A 208 3.41 25.15 15.39
N ILE A 209 3.42 24.33 16.43
CA ILE A 209 2.88 24.65 17.75
C ILE A 209 4.01 24.43 18.75
N ALA A 210 4.39 25.50 19.44
CA ALA A 210 5.33 25.46 20.55
C ALA A 210 4.61 26.00 21.80
N HIS A 211 4.47 25.17 22.82
CA HIS A 211 3.80 25.49 24.07
C HIS A 211 4.69 25.08 25.24
N THR A 212 4.85 25.98 26.20
CA THR A 212 5.62 25.74 27.42
C THR A 212 4.91 26.37 28.61
N ILE A 213 4.82 25.62 29.71
CA ILE A 213 4.38 26.10 31.02
C ILE A 213 5.55 25.84 31.98
N ALA A 214 6.29 26.89 32.29
CA ALA A 214 7.33 26.92 33.32
C ALA A 214 6.96 28.03 34.31
N ASP A 215 7.82 29.04 34.47
CA ASP A 215 7.50 30.27 35.23
C ASP A 215 6.59 31.22 34.43
N GLU A 216 6.45 30.96 33.12
CA GLU A 216 5.61 31.68 32.18
C GLU A 216 4.87 30.65 31.32
N ILE A 217 3.59 30.91 31.05
CA ILE A 217 2.84 30.25 29.99
C ILE A 217 3.24 30.93 28.69
N LYS A 218 3.79 30.17 27.74
CA LYS A 218 4.12 30.67 26.40
C LYS A 218 3.58 29.73 25.35
N THR A 219 2.80 30.26 24.41
CA THR A 219 2.24 29.52 23.28
C THR A 219 2.52 30.26 22.00
N ILE A 220 3.15 29.60 21.04
CA ILE A 220 3.36 30.10 19.68
C ILE A 220 2.71 29.12 18.71
N VAL A 221 1.80 29.63 17.88
CA VAL A 221 1.19 28.90 16.77
C VAL A 221 1.61 29.60 15.49
N LYS A 222 2.27 28.89 14.59
CA LYS A 222 2.62 29.38 13.25
C LYS A 222 1.92 28.54 12.20
N GLY A 223 1.39 29.19 11.18
CA GLY A 223 0.80 28.55 10.01
C GLY A 223 1.34 29.20 8.74
N SER A 224 1.53 28.41 7.68
CA SER A 224 1.77 28.94 6.35
C SER A 224 1.10 28.12 5.26
N ILE A 225 0.62 28.83 4.23
CA ILE A 225 0.04 28.29 3.00
C ILE A 225 0.67 29.05 1.83
N GLY A 226 1.52 28.38 1.04
CA GLY A 226 2.24 29.02 -0.06
C GLY A 226 3.20 30.11 0.43
N SER A 227 2.97 31.36 0.03
CA SER A 227 3.71 32.54 0.50
C SER A 227 3.06 33.24 1.71
N THR A 228 1.85 32.82 2.05
CA THR A 228 1.06 33.42 3.12
C THR A 228 1.39 32.74 4.44
N ASN A 229 1.56 33.52 5.50
CA ASN A 229 1.88 33.05 6.83
C ASN A 229 1.13 33.86 7.90
N ALA A 230 0.91 33.21 9.03
CA ALA A 230 0.36 33.82 10.22
C ALA A 230 1.07 33.23 11.44
N GLN A 231 1.27 34.06 12.46
CA GLN A 231 1.81 33.67 13.74
C GLN A 231 0.98 34.30 14.85
N LEU A 232 0.52 33.46 15.78
CA LEU A 232 -0.07 33.87 17.04
C LEU A 232 0.91 33.53 18.17
N GLU A 233 1.25 34.50 18.98
CA GLU A 233 2.00 34.34 20.22
C GLU A 233 1.13 34.80 21.39
N VAL A 234 0.99 33.95 22.41
CA VAL A 234 0.27 34.24 23.66
C VAL A 234 1.21 33.94 24.80
N SER A 235 1.39 34.90 25.70
CA SER A 235 2.19 34.72 26.91
C SER A 235 1.48 35.22 28.16
N GLY A 236 1.84 34.63 29.30
CA GLY A 236 1.42 35.11 30.61
C GLY A 236 2.30 34.59 31.73
N ALA A 237 2.68 35.45 32.66
CA ALA A 237 3.47 35.10 33.83
C ALA A 237 2.82 35.68 35.09
N ASP A 238 2.79 34.87 36.15
CA ASP A 238 2.48 35.32 37.50
C ASP A 238 3.78 35.35 38.31
N ARG A 239 4.28 36.56 38.54
CA ARG A 239 5.46 36.84 39.38
C ARG A 239 5.06 37.30 40.77
N GLY A 240 3.79 37.12 41.13
CA GLY A 240 3.24 37.51 42.41
C GLY A 240 3.83 36.71 43.57
N THR A 241 3.69 37.29 44.76
CA THR A 241 3.90 36.61 46.05
C THR A 241 2.56 36.53 46.78
N TYR A 242 2.51 35.82 47.90
CA TYR A 242 1.28 35.70 48.72
C TYR A 242 0.62 37.05 49.08
N TYR A 243 1.41 38.14 49.10
CA TYR A 243 0.95 39.47 49.48
C TYR A 243 0.91 40.48 48.32
N LYS A 244 1.33 40.09 47.11
CA LYS A 244 1.41 41.00 45.96
C LYS A 244 1.09 40.26 44.67
N THR A 245 0.02 40.65 43.99
CA THR A 245 -0.26 40.18 42.62
C THR A 245 0.64 40.89 41.62
N ASP A 246 1.31 40.14 40.76
CA ASP A 246 2.13 40.65 39.67
C ASP A 246 1.92 39.75 38.45
N MET A 247 0.79 39.96 37.77
CA MET A 247 0.43 39.23 36.58
C MET A 247 0.76 40.06 35.35
N SER A 248 1.44 39.45 34.39
CA SER A 248 1.67 39.99 33.06
C SER A 248 1.08 39.06 32.02
N SER A 249 0.49 39.61 30.98
CA SER A 249 -0.05 38.88 29.84
C SER A 249 0.24 39.65 28.56
N GLY A 250 0.47 38.94 27.46
CA GLY A 250 0.66 39.54 26.15
C GLY A 250 0.10 38.66 25.03
N MET A 251 -0.39 39.30 23.98
CA MET A 251 -0.82 38.63 22.76
C MET A 251 -0.25 39.37 21.54
N THR A 252 0.37 38.63 20.64
CA THR A 252 0.88 39.17 19.37
C THR A 252 0.41 38.31 18.20
N TRP A 253 -0.23 38.95 17.24
CA TRP A 253 -0.63 38.39 15.96
C TRP A 253 0.18 39.05 14.85
N LYS A 254 0.83 38.24 14.02
CA LYS A 254 1.54 38.69 12.82
C LYS A 254 1.01 37.95 11.61
N SER A 255 0.69 38.65 10.53
CA SER A 255 0.24 38.00 9.29
C SER A 255 0.53 38.84 8.06
N ASN A 256 0.76 38.15 6.94
CA ASN A 256 0.75 38.76 5.62
C ASN A 256 -0.52 38.36 4.82
N ILE A 257 -1.57 37.87 5.49
CA ILE A 257 -2.87 37.63 4.86
C ILE A 257 -3.50 39.01 4.60
N PRO A 258 -3.90 39.35 3.36
CA PRO A 258 -4.40 40.69 3.02
C PRO A 258 -5.58 41.19 3.85
N GLU A 259 -6.34 40.29 4.46
CA GLU A 259 -7.55 40.56 5.25
C GLU A 259 -7.29 40.64 6.77
N PHE A 260 -6.06 40.31 7.23
CA PHE A 260 -5.70 40.29 8.64
C PHE A 260 -4.41 41.07 8.87
N GLU A 261 -4.54 42.28 9.40
CA GLU A 261 -3.40 43.12 9.79
C GLU A 261 -2.73 42.61 11.08
N ASP A 262 -1.50 43.07 11.33
CA ASP A 262 -0.75 42.79 12.56
C ASP A 262 -1.47 43.41 13.78
N ILE A 263 -1.63 42.64 14.86
CA ILE A 263 -2.30 43.09 16.10
C ILE A 263 -1.39 42.74 17.29
N SER A 264 -1.19 43.67 18.23
CA SER A 264 -0.49 43.41 19.49
C SER A 264 -1.26 44.02 20.65
N ILE A 265 -1.47 43.25 21.72
CA ILE A 265 -2.24 43.62 22.92
C ILE A 265 -1.46 43.23 24.18
#